data_AF-A0A1F4K3F6-F1
#
_entry.id   AF-A0A1F4K3F6-F1
#
_cell.length_a   1.000
_cell.length_b   1.000
_cell.length_c   1.000
_cell.angle_alpha   90.00
_cell.angle_beta   90.00
_cell.angle_gamma   90.00
#
_symmetry.space_group_name_H-M   'P 1'
#
loop_
_entity.id
_entity.type
_entity.pdbx_description
1 polymer ?
#
loop_
_entity_poly.entity_id
_entity_poly.type
_entity_poly.pdbx_seq_one_letter_code
_entity_poly.pdbx_strand_id
1 'polypeptide(L)'
;MLRETAQRWIARAITGAVTLELRRGNDYSLLNTESPNLTYAPERLSMEKVEDAPFSPLDRIGQLTMRNLDIVDTRAKLGIYAQAGLLSLGEGGDFLKLGSDGKK
;
A
#
# COMPACT_ATOMS: atom_id res chain seq x y z
N MET A 1 23.33 16.32 -4.81
CA MET A 1 22.53 15.36 -5.59
C MET A 1 21.05 15.35 -5.16
N LEU A 2 20.68 15.08 -3.91
CA LEU A 2 19.27 15.02 -3.47
C LEU A 2 18.44 16.30 -3.76
N ARG A 3 19.05 17.49 -3.59
CA ARG A 3 18.40 18.78 -3.89
C ARG A 3 17.93 18.88 -5.35
N GLU A 4 18.78 18.51 -6.29
CA GLU A 4 18.47 18.61 -7.72
C GLU A 4 17.37 17.62 -8.12
N THR A 5 17.42 16.40 -7.58
CA THR A 5 16.40 15.39 -7.81
C THR A 5 15.03 15.86 -7.34
N ALA A 6 14.94 16.38 -6.11
CA ALA A 6 13.68 16.87 -5.55
C ALA A 6 13.15 18.11 -6.29
N GLN A 7 14.01 19.07 -6.60
CA GLN A 7 13.59 20.31 -7.27
C GLN A 7 13.12 20.07 -8.71
N ARG A 8 13.73 19.13 -9.45
CA ARG A 8 13.38 18.90 -10.86
C ARG A 8 12.28 17.87 -11.05
N TRP A 9 12.33 16.75 -10.35
CA TRP A 9 11.41 15.63 -10.61
C TRP A 9 10.18 15.62 -9.70
N ILE A 10 10.28 16.26 -8.53
CA ILE A 10 9.15 16.36 -7.60
C ILE A 10 8.49 17.73 -7.75
N ALA A 11 9.21 18.80 -7.38
CA ALA A 11 8.61 20.13 -7.23
C ALA A 11 8.00 20.69 -8.54
N ARG A 12 8.57 20.38 -9.71
CA ARG A 12 8.04 20.86 -11.01
C ARG A 12 6.65 20.33 -11.35
N ALA A 13 6.27 19.16 -10.83
CA ALA A 13 4.94 18.60 -11.04
C ALA A 13 3.90 19.15 -10.06
N ILE A 14 4.34 19.80 -8.97
CA ILE A 14 3.46 20.31 -7.91
C ILE A 14 2.92 21.68 -8.30
N THR A 15 1.78 21.66 -9.01
CA THR A 15 1.01 22.84 -9.37
C THR A 15 -0.45 22.58 -9.00
N GLY A 16 -1.05 23.43 -8.16
CA GLY A 16 -2.43 23.23 -7.70
C GLY A 16 -2.72 24.01 -6.41
N ALA A 17 -3.89 23.75 -5.84
CA ALA A 17 -4.33 24.36 -4.59
C ALA A 17 -4.91 23.31 -3.65
N VAL A 18 -4.73 23.54 -2.35
CA VAL A 18 -5.33 22.74 -1.28
C VAL A 18 -6.10 23.69 -0.37
N THR A 19 -7.36 23.36 -0.09
CA THR A 19 -8.21 24.12 0.83
C THR A 19 -8.18 23.45 2.20
N LEU A 20 -7.89 24.22 3.25
CA LEU A 20 -7.77 23.72 4.62
C LEU A 20 -8.71 24.48 5.57
N GLU A 21 -9.28 23.76 6.53
CA GLU A 21 -9.87 24.32 7.74
C GLU A 21 -8.85 24.25 8.87
N LEU A 22 -8.55 25.38 9.51
CA LEU A 22 -7.64 25.45 10.65
C LEU A 22 -8.42 25.66 11.95
N ARG A 23 -8.05 24.91 13.00
CA ARG A 23 -8.67 25.01 14.33
C ARG A 23 -7.62 25.43 15.36
N ARG A 24 -7.18 24.54 16.25
CA ARG A 24 -6.22 24.88 17.33
C ARG A 24 -4.92 24.09 17.20
N GLY A 25 -3.80 24.81 17.16
CA GLY A 25 -2.47 24.19 17.01
C GLY A 25 -2.39 23.43 15.69
N ASN A 26 -2.10 22.14 15.76
CA ASN A 26 -2.00 21.25 14.59
C ASN A 26 -3.34 20.57 14.23
N ASP A 27 -4.45 21.06 14.78
CA ASP A 27 -5.78 20.58 14.43
C ASP A 27 -6.27 21.28 13.14
N TYR A 28 -6.29 20.53 12.03
CA TYR A 28 -6.76 21.01 10.73
C TYR A 28 -7.49 19.90 9.96
N SER A 29 -8.30 20.28 8.97
CA SER A 29 -8.95 19.36 8.04
C SER A 29 -8.69 19.79 6.60
N LEU A 30 -8.43 18.82 5.73
CA LEU A 30 -8.35 19.04 4.29
C LEU A 30 -9.78 19.06 3.73
N LEU A 31 -10.17 20.18 3.13
CA LEU A 31 -11.51 20.35 2.57
C LEU A 31 -11.56 20.02 1.08
N ASN A 32 -10.52 20.41 0.33
CA ASN A 32 -10.46 20.19 -1.12
C ASN A 32 -9.01 20.15 -1.61
N THR A 33 -8.76 19.48 -2.73
CA THR A 33 -7.46 19.41 -3.41
C THR A 33 -7.67 19.43 -4.91
N GLU A 34 -7.09 20.44 -5.56
CA GLU A 34 -7.23 20.67 -7.00
C GLU A 34 -5.85 20.77 -7.64
N SER A 35 -5.61 20.00 -8.69
CA SER A 35 -4.40 20.13 -9.49
C SER A 35 -4.64 19.58 -10.91
N PRO A 36 -4.14 20.25 -11.97
CA PRO A 36 -4.17 19.70 -13.32
C PRO A 36 -3.28 18.45 -13.48
N ASN A 37 -2.38 18.19 -12.53
CA ASN A 37 -1.41 17.09 -12.58
C ASN A 37 -1.80 15.91 -11.67
N LEU A 38 -3.05 15.85 -11.19
CA LEU A 38 -3.50 14.72 -10.37
C LEU A 38 -3.47 13.43 -11.19
N THR A 39 -2.81 12.42 -10.64
CA THR A 39 -2.97 11.03 -11.10
C THR A 39 -4.18 10.36 -10.46
N TYR A 40 -4.73 10.95 -9.39
CA TYR A 40 -6.03 10.59 -8.84
C TYR A 40 -7.13 11.03 -9.80
N ALA A 41 -7.80 10.05 -10.38
CA ALA A 41 -8.80 10.20 -11.44
C ALA A 41 -9.80 9.05 -11.30
N PRO A 42 -10.80 9.16 -10.40
CA PRO A 42 -11.72 8.06 -10.08
C PRO A 42 -12.51 7.58 -11.31
N GLU A 43 -12.78 8.46 -12.27
CA GLU A 43 -13.44 8.15 -13.53
C GLU A 43 -12.69 7.11 -14.36
N ARG A 44 -11.34 7.06 -14.26
CA ARG A 44 -10.52 6.05 -14.96
C ARG A 44 -10.66 4.66 -14.37
N LEU A 45 -11.17 4.53 -13.15
CA LEU A 45 -11.43 3.26 -12.48
C LEU A 45 -12.93 2.93 -12.41
N SER A 46 -13.77 3.71 -13.11
CA SER A 46 -15.20 3.43 -13.21
C SER A 46 -15.44 2.10 -13.91
N MET A 47 -16.36 1.31 -13.37
CA MET A 47 -16.79 0.01 -13.92
C MET A 47 -18.25 0.07 -14.41
N GLU A 48 -18.84 1.26 -14.47
CA GLU A 48 -20.26 1.44 -14.82
C GLU A 48 -20.54 1.18 -16.30
N LYS A 49 -19.58 1.48 -17.19
CA LYS A 49 -19.63 1.18 -18.62
C LYS A 49 -18.45 0.28 -18.98
N VAL A 50 -18.77 -0.92 -19.44
CA VAL A 50 -17.79 -2.00 -19.61
C VAL A 50 -16.84 -1.76 -20.79
N GLU A 51 -17.24 -0.95 -21.78
CA GLU A 51 -16.45 -0.64 -22.98
C GLU A 51 -15.19 0.20 -22.68
N ASP A 52 -15.24 1.03 -21.64
CA ASP A 52 -14.14 1.92 -21.22
C ASP A 52 -13.40 1.40 -19.97
N ALA A 53 -13.74 0.20 -19.48
CA ALA A 53 -13.18 -0.32 -18.25
C ALA A 53 -11.68 -0.67 -18.42
N PRO A 54 -10.79 -0.22 -17.51
CA PRO A 54 -9.35 -0.43 -17.63
C PRO A 54 -8.90 -1.89 -17.43
N PHE A 55 -9.74 -2.72 -16.79
CA PHE A 55 -9.51 -4.14 -16.57
C PHE A 55 -10.83 -4.86 -16.32
N SER A 56 -10.87 -6.14 -16.66
CA SER A 56 -11.98 -7.05 -16.37
C SER A 56 -11.78 -7.77 -15.02
N PRO A 57 -12.83 -8.41 -14.47
CA PRO A 57 -12.67 -9.28 -13.30
C PRO A 57 -11.65 -10.40 -13.50
N LEU A 58 -11.53 -10.93 -14.73
CA LEU A 58 -10.62 -12.03 -15.04
C LEU A 58 -9.15 -11.59 -14.96
N ASP A 59 -8.84 -10.36 -15.35
CA ASP A 59 -7.49 -9.80 -15.26
C ASP A 59 -7.01 -9.75 -13.80
N ARG A 60 -7.92 -9.43 -12.87
CA ARG A 60 -7.60 -9.44 -11.44
C ARG A 60 -7.34 -10.85 -10.92
N ILE A 61 -8.07 -11.86 -11.40
CA ILE A 61 -7.81 -13.27 -11.07
C ILE A 61 -6.43 -13.70 -11.60
N GLY A 62 -6.08 -13.31 -12.82
CA GLY A 62 -4.75 -13.55 -13.37
C GLY A 62 -3.66 -12.93 -12.49
N GLN A 63 -3.83 -11.67 -12.09
CA GLN A 63 -2.89 -10.97 -11.21
C GLN A 63 -2.72 -11.66 -9.84
N LEU A 64 -3.81 -12.18 -9.25
CA LEU A 64 -3.75 -12.94 -7.99
C LEU A 64 -3.02 -14.28 -8.17
N THR A 65 -3.23 -14.96 -9.29
CA THR A 65 -2.62 -16.26 -9.58
C THR A 65 -1.09 -16.18 -9.63
N MET A 66 -0.55 -15.08 -10.16
CA MET A 66 0.91 -14.84 -10.22
C MET A 66 1.57 -14.76 -8.84
N ARG A 67 0.81 -14.61 -7.74
CA ARG A 67 1.34 -14.57 -6.37
C ARG A 67 1.48 -15.94 -5.71
N ASN A 68 0.91 -17.00 -6.29
CA ASN A 68 0.82 -18.31 -5.63
C ASN A 68 2.18 -18.94 -5.33
N LEU A 69 3.17 -18.83 -6.22
CA LEU A 69 4.50 -19.41 -5.99
C LEU A 69 5.20 -18.77 -4.78
N ASP A 70 5.23 -17.44 -4.73
CA ASP A 70 5.83 -16.70 -3.62
C ASP A 70 5.08 -16.93 -2.29
N ILE A 71 3.76 -17.11 -2.34
CA ILE A 71 2.95 -17.49 -1.16
C ILE A 71 3.35 -18.87 -0.65
N VAL A 72 3.52 -19.87 -1.53
CA VAL A 72 3.92 -21.21 -1.14
C VAL A 72 5.33 -21.20 -0.54
N ASP A 73 6.26 -20.47 -1.16
CA ASP A 73 7.63 -20.32 -0.67
C ASP A 73 7.66 -19.65 0.70
N THR A 74 6.88 -18.57 0.89
CA THR A 74 6.75 -17.89 2.17
C THR A 74 6.18 -18.81 3.25
N ARG A 75 5.14 -19.60 2.94
CA ARG A 75 4.58 -20.58 3.87
C ARG A 75 5.60 -21.66 4.26
N ALA A 76 6.42 -22.13 3.31
CA ALA A 76 7.50 -23.05 3.60
C ALA A 76 8.57 -22.42 4.51
N LYS A 77 8.98 -21.17 4.25
CA LYS A 77 9.93 -20.44 5.10
C LYS A 77 9.42 -20.25 6.52
N LEU A 78 8.14 -19.94 6.69
CA LEU A 78 7.50 -19.85 8.00
C LEU A 78 7.61 -21.17 8.79
N GLY A 79 7.44 -22.32 8.11
CA GLY A 79 7.68 -23.64 8.71
C GLY A 79 9.14 -23.86 9.14
N ILE A 80 10.10 -23.44 8.33
CA ILE A 80 11.53 -23.51 8.67
C ILE A 80 11.85 -22.64 9.89
N TYR A 81 11.34 -21.41 9.96
CA TYR A 81 11.57 -20.53 11.10
C TYR A 81 10.93 -21.04 12.39
N ALA A 82 9.77 -21.71 12.29
CA ALA A 82 9.17 -22.39 13.43
C ALA A 82 10.04 -23.58 13.91
N GLN A 83 10.55 -24.40 12.99
CA GLN A 83 11.45 -25.51 13.33
C GLN A 83 12.79 -25.05 13.92
N ALA A 84 13.32 -23.93 13.44
CA ALA A 84 14.54 -23.31 13.97
C ALA A 84 14.33 -22.61 15.32
N GLY A 85 13.11 -22.59 15.88
CA GLY A 85 12.79 -21.97 17.16
C GLY A 85 12.67 -20.45 17.13
N LEU A 86 12.68 -19.84 15.94
CA LEU A 86 12.55 -18.37 15.76
C LEU A 86 11.09 -17.90 15.79
N LEU A 87 10.15 -18.79 15.45
CA LEU A 87 8.72 -18.51 15.48
C LEU A 87 8.00 -19.47 16.42
N SER A 88 7.07 -18.95 17.22
CA SER A 88 6.16 -19.75 18.06
C SER A 88 4.73 -19.66 17.54
N LEU A 89 3.91 -20.70 17.81
CA LEU A 89 2.46 -20.56 17.63
C LEU A 89 1.96 -19.54 18.66
N GLY A 90 1.31 -18.48 18.18
CA GLY A 90 0.70 -17.52 19.09
C GLY A 90 -0.48 -18.13 19.84
N GLU A 91 -0.54 -17.93 21.16
CA GLU A 91 -1.79 -18.08 21.91
C GLU A 91 -2.84 -17.14 21.29
N GLY A 92 -3.97 -17.71 20.84
CA GLY A 92 -5.09 -16.97 20.27
C GLY A 92 -5.38 -17.17 18.78
N GLY A 93 -4.65 -18.04 18.09
CA GLY A 93 -5.08 -18.57 16.78
C GLY A 93 -4.59 -17.78 15.55
N ASP A 94 -4.21 -18.58 14.55
CA ASP A 94 -4.04 -18.32 13.12
C ASP A 94 -2.71 -17.81 12.56
N PHE A 95 -1.80 -17.20 13.34
CA PHE A 95 -0.48 -16.83 12.82
C PHE A 95 0.69 -17.02 13.78
N LEU A 96 1.86 -17.31 13.18
CA LEU A 96 3.14 -17.44 13.87
C LEU A 96 3.60 -16.10 14.46
N LYS A 97 4.07 -16.11 15.71
CA LYS A 97 4.65 -14.95 16.39
C LYS A 97 6.16 -15.07 16.43
N LEU A 98 6.85 -13.93 16.40
CA LEU A 98 8.29 -13.89 16.67
C LEU A 98 8.55 -14.40 18.08
N GLY A 99 9.49 -15.33 18.24
CA GLY A 99 9.97 -15.74 19.55
C GLY A 99 10.56 -14.54 20.26
N SER A 100 9.95 -14.13 21.37
CA SER A 100 10.56 -13.15 22.26
C SER A 100 11.79 -13.80 22.88
N ASP A 101 12.98 -13.29 22.59
CA ASP A 101 14.17 -13.61 23.36
C ASP A 101 13.89 -13.22 24.81
N GLY A 102 13.67 -14.22 25.65
CA GLY A 102 13.57 -14.02 27.08
C GLY A 102 14.89 -13.45 27.61
N LYS A 103 14.91 -12.15 27.89
CA LYS A 103 15.75 -11.42 28.86
C LYS A 103 15.33 -9.94 28.80
N LYS A 104 14.71 -9.33 29.82
CA LYS A 104 14.87 -9.46 31.27
C LYS A 104 13.52 -9.46 31.98
#